data_AF-A0AAD7QVR5-F1
#
_entry.id   AF-A0AAD7QVR5-F1
#
_cell.length_a   1.000
_cell.length_b   1.000
_cell.length_c   1.000
_cell.angle_alpha   90.00
_cell.angle_beta   90.00
_cell.angle_gamma   90.00
#
_symmetry.space_group_name_H-M   'P 1'
#
loop_
_entity.id
_entity.type
_entity.pdbx_description
1 polymer ?
#
loop_
_entity_poly.entity_id
_entity_poly.type
_entity_poly.pdbx_seq_one_letter_code
_entity_poly.pdbx_strand_id
1 'polypeptide(L)'
;MPVPERIVPATAIDGPVPGSATAEQSEPSAGTALGSQATVAQLLQSHGIEVLVDNPNVGENLQDHPLTGTCYEVVDGLPTIDMIRDPEVIQGAMTAYMTSREGPLTSGFHSAATIPVVECLTEPGRSELLKVLDEHLHATSNPKAPSQELPYASIRSILENPAEASAVMAMGATQFHFDKETHKDIFSILDP
;
A
#
# COMPACT_ATOMS: atom_id res chain seq x y z
N MET A 1 42.93 -6.23 -14.06
CA MET A 1 43.21 -5.53 -12.78
C MET A 1 43.04 -6.50 -11.63
N PRO A 2 43.87 -6.42 -10.59
CA PRO A 2 44.11 -7.50 -9.64
C PRO A 2 43.01 -7.64 -8.56
N VAL A 3 42.92 -8.86 -8.03
CA VAL A 3 42.13 -9.29 -6.87
C VAL A 3 42.79 -8.78 -5.58
N PRO A 4 42.09 -8.18 -4.61
CA PRO A 4 42.68 -7.85 -3.33
C PRO A 4 42.70 -9.04 -2.36
N GLU A 5 43.79 -9.10 -1.61
CA GLU A 5 44.24 -10.21 -0.78
C GLU A 5 43.40 -10.51 0.47
N ARG A 6 43.49 -11.79 0.83
CA ARG A 6 42.98 -12.46 2.02
C ARG A 6 43.56 -11.88 3.32
N ILE A 7 42.68 -11.40 4.20
CA ILE A 7 43.02 -10.96 5.56
C ILE A 7 43.41 -12.18 6.41
N VAL A 8 44.58 -12.10 7.06
CA VAL A 8 45.09 -13.04 8.08
C VAL A 8 44.70 -12.52 9.48
N PRO A 9 44.41 -13.39 10.47
CA PRO A 9 43.90 -12.97 11.78
C PRO A 9 45.04 -12.51 12.70
N ALA A 10 44.84 -11.39 13.39
CA ALA A 10 45.73 -10.94 14.45
C ALA A 10 45.28 -11.48 15.82
N THR A 11 46.25 -12.03 16.52
CA THR A 11 46.20 -12.75 17.78
C THR A 11 45.80 -11.87 18.97
N ALA A 12 45.16 -12.49 19.96
CA ALA A 12 44.82 -11.94 21.26
C ALA A 12 46.05 -11.45 22.05
N ILE A 13 45.90 -10.33 22.77
CA ILE A 13 46.75 -9.95 23.90
C ILE A 13 45.86 -9.56 25.09
N ASP A 14 46.12 -10.23 26.20
CA ASP A 14 45.44 -10.18 27.49
C ASP A 14 46.10 -9.12 28.39
N GLY A 15 45.31 -8.33 29.12
CA GLY A 15 45.80 -7.29 30.04
C GLY A 15 44.66 -6.66 30.87
N PRO A 16 44.87 -6.37 32.17
CA PRO A 16 43.82 -6.46 33.20
C PRO A 16 42.97 -5.20 33.42
N VAL A 17 41.72 -5.44 33.85
CA VAL A 17 40.73 -4.46 34.37
C VAL A 17 41.07 -4.11 35.84
N PRO A 18 41.00 -2.82 36.25
CA PRO A 18 40.04 -2.47 37.31
C PRO A 18 39.51 -1.02 37.26
N GLY A 19 38.23 -0.84 37.62
CA GLY A 19 37.67 0.47 37.95
C GLY A 19 36.15 0.54 37.84
N SER A 20 35.45 0.19 38.92
CA SER A 20 34.01 0.36 39.08
C SER A 20 33.63 1.84 39.13
N ALA A 21 32.80 2.30 38.20
CA ALA A 21 31.99 3.51 38.36
C ALA A 21 30.64 3.28 37.68
N THR A 22 29.60 3.14 38.50
CA THR A 22 28.19 3.20 38.12
C THR A 22 27.85 4.61 37.64
N ALA A 23 27.34 4.76 36.42
CA ALA A 23 26.71 6.01 35.97
C ALA A 23 25.55 5.70 35.02
N GLU A 24 24.36 6.06 35.51
CA GLU A 24 23.07 6.31 34.86
C GLU A 24 22.77 5.66 33.50
N GLN A 25 21.86 4.69 33.53
CA GLN A 25 20.96 4.43 32.41
C GLN A 25 20.09 5.66 32.22
N SER A 26 20.35 6.43 31.16
CA SER A 26 19.43 7.45 30.70
C SER A 26 18.23 6.76 30.09
N GLU A 27 17.05 7.02 30.66
CA GLU A 27 15.78 6.57 30.10
C GLU A 27 15.61 7.15 28.69
N PRO A 28 15.18 6.37 27.69
CA PRO A 28 14.79 6.94 26.41
C PRO A 28 13.54 7.79 26.63
N SER A 29 13.66 9.08 26.31
CA SER A 29 12.57 10.04 26.36
C SER A 29 11.35 9.49 25.64
N ALA A 30 10.21 9.51 26.33
CA ALA A 30 8.90 9.15 25.80
C ALA A 30 8.64 9.88 24.48
N GLY A 31 8.87 9.18 23.37
CA GLY A 31 8.30 9.54 22.08
C GLY A 31 6.80 9.42 22.20
N THR A 32 6.09 10.50 21.89
CA THR A 32 4.64 10.61 21.91
C THR A 32 4.00 9.40 21.20
N ALA A 33 3.47 8.47 21.99
CA ALA A 33 2.71 7.34 21.48
C ALA A 33 1.48 7.87 20.72
N LEU A 34 1.33 7.47 19.46
CA LEU A 34 0.02 7.47 18.80
C LEU A 34 -0.99 6.80 19.77
N GLY A 35 -2.16 7.42 19.92
CA GLY A 35 -3.11 7.18 21.01
C GLY A 35 -3.33 5.72 21.40
N SER A 36 -3.53 5.49 22.70
CA SER A 36 -3.75 4.19 23.33
C SER A 36 -4.89 3.40 22.68
N GLN A 37 -4.57 2.60 21.66
CA GLN A 37 -5.49 1.59 21.14
C GLN A 37 -5.33 0.30 21.93
N ALA A 38 -6.46 -0.35 22.23
CA ALA A 38 -6.46 -1.67 22.86
C ALA A 38 -5.71 -2.67 21.97
N THR A 39 -4.91 -3.56 22.57
CA THR A 39 -4.27 -4.65 21.80
C THR A 39 -5.33 -5.57 21.20
N VAL A 40 -4.98 -6.32 20.15
CA VAL A 40 -5.89 -7.32 19.56
C VAL A 40 -6.41 -8.29 20.62
N ALA A 41 -5.57 -8.75 21.54
CA ALA A 41 -6.00 -9.60 22.65
C ALA A 41 -7.03 -8.92 23.57
N GLN A 42 -6.83 -7.64 23.91
CA GLN A 42 -7.80 -6.86 24.70
C GLN A 42 -9.12 -6.66 23.94
N LEU A 43 -9.05 -6.43 22.62
CA LEU A 43 -10.21 -6.31 21.76
C LEU A 43 -11.02 -7.61 21.75
N LEU A 44 -10.36 -8.76 21.52
CA LEU A 44 -11.01 -10.08 21.53
C LEU A 44 -11.67 -10.37 22.88
N GLN A 45 -10.99 -10.10 24.00
CA GLN A 45 -11.53 -10.27 25.35
C GLN A 45 -12.76 -9.37 25.59
N SER A 46 -12.75 -8.13 25.11
CA SER A 46 -13.89 -7.22 25.24
C SER A 46 -15.16 -7.73 24.54
N HIS A 47 -15.01 -8.58 23.54
CA HIS A 47 -16.10 -9.24 22.81
C HIS A 47 -16.44 -10.64 23.34
N GLY A 48 -15.88 -11.04 24.50
CA GLY A 48 -16.12 -12.36 25.09
C GLY A 48 -15.47 -13.52 24.32
N ILE A 49 -14.46 -13.21 23.50
CA ILE A 49 -13.71 -14.21 22.72
C ILE A 49 -12.48 -14.63 23.52
N GLU A 50 -12.32 -15.94 23.71
CA GLU A 50 -11.14 -16.51 24.38
C GLU A 50 -9.88 -16.32 23.51
N VAL A 51 -8.83 -15.74 24.10
CA VAL A 51 -7.54 -15.57 23.43
C VAL A 51 -6.68 -16.81 23.65
N LEU A 52 -6.57 -17.65 22.63
CA LEU A 52 -5.70 -18.84 22.66
C LEU A 52 -4.23 -18.49 22.39
N VAL A 53 -3.98 -17.51 21.52
CA VAL A 53 -2.65 -17.02 21.15
C VAL A 53 -2.70 -15.50 21.03
N ASP A 54 -1.85 -14.80 21.78
CA ASP A 54 -1.68 -13.36 21.67
C ASP A 54 -0.80 -13.03 20.46
N ASN A 55 -1.42 -12.85 19.29
CA ASN A 55 -0.76 -12.43 18.07
C ASN A 55 -1.15 -10.99 17.70
N PRO A 56 -0.28 -10.00 17.94
CA PRO A 56 -0.58 -8.59 17.67
C PRO A 56 -0.66 -8.25 16.17
N ASN A 57 -0.30 -9.18 15.27
CA ASN A 57 -0.33 -8.95 13.82
C ASN A 57 -1.68 -9.31 13.18
N VAL A 58 -2.63 -9.85 13.96
CA VAL A 58 -3.94 -10.24 13.42
C VAL A 58 -4.75 -8.98 13.09
N GLY A 59 -5.11 -8.83 11.81
CA GLY A 59 -5.89 -7.69 11.31
C GLY A 59 -5.06 -6.45 10.95
N GLU A 60 -3.77 -6.44 11.28
CA GLU A 60 -2.85 -5.33 11.01
C GLU A 60 -2.15 -5.47 9.64
N ASN A 61 -1.44 -4.43 9.22
CA ASN A 61 -0.65 -4.40 7.99
C ASN A 61 -1.47 -4.64 6.71
N LEU A 62 -2.72 -4.19 6.69
CA LEU A 62 -3.54 -4.22 5.48
C LEU A 62 -2.85 -3.40 4.38
N GLN A 63 -2.63 -4.03 3.23
CA GLN A 63 -2.16 -3.40 2.01
C GLN A 63 -3.24 -3.56 0.95
N ASP A 64 -3.56 -2.47 0.27
CA ASP A 64 -4.55 -2.45 -0.79
C ASP A 64 -4.09 -1.52 -1.92
N HIS A 65 -4.79 -1.58 -3.04
CA HIS A 65 -4.59 -0.69 -4.17
C HIS A 65 -5.64 0.43 -4.12
N PRO A 66 -5.28 1.63 -3.61
CA PRO A 66 -6.19 2.75 -3.70
C PRO A 66 -6.49 3.06 -5.16
N LEU A 67 -7.76 2.99 -5.54
CA LEU A 67 -8.22 3.26 -6.90
C LEU A 67 -8.85 4.65 -6.97
N THR A 68 -8.33 5.49 -7.86
CA THR A 68 -8.95 6.76 -8.23
C THR A 68 -9.18 6.78 -9.74
N GLY A 69 -10.23 7.48 -10.17
CA GLY A 69 -10.64 7.53 -11.56
C GLY A 69 -10.84 8.96 -12.03
N THR A 70 -10.46 9.23 -13.28
CA THR A 70 -10.87 10.44 -14.00
C THR A 70 -11.71 10.00 -15.20
N CYS A 71 -12.87 10.64 -15.38
CA CYS A 71 -13.74 10.39 -16.51
C CYS A 71 -13.53 11.47 -17.57
N TYR A 72 -13.52 11.07 -18.84
CA TYR A 72 -13.44 11.97 -19.99
C TYR A 72 -14.65 11.75 -20.87
N GLU A 73 -15.18 12.82 -21.44
CA GLU A 73 -16.23 12.74 -22.45
C GLU A 73 -15.64 12.15 -23.74
N VAL A 74 -16.33 11.17 -24.31
CA VAL A 74 -15.95 10.55 -25.59
C VAL A 74 -16.59 11.32 -26.75
N VAL A 75 -15.97 11.24 -27.92
CA VAL A 75 -16.57 11.79 -29.15
C VAL A 75 -17.85 11.05 -29.52
N ASP A 76 -18.80 11.76 -30.15
CA ASP A 76 -20.06 11.18 -30.60
C ASP A 76 -19.87 9.93 -31.46
N GLY A 77 -20.70 8.92 -31.21
CA GLY A 77 -20.70 7.66 -31.94
C GLY A 77 -19.61 6.66 -31.52
N LEU A 78 -18.73 7.01 -30.57
CA LEU A 78 -17.80 6.04 -29.99
C LEU A 78 -18.53 5.15 -28.96
N PRO A 79 -18.59 3.83 -29.17
CA PRO A 79 -19.25 2.93 -28.24
C PRO A 79 -18.44 2.76 -26.94
N THR A 80 -19.07 2.99 -25.80
CA THR A 80 -18.58 2.70 -24.45
C THR A 80 -19.43 1.62 -23.80
N ILE A 81 -18.92 0.92 -22.78
CA ILE A 81 -19.58 -0.26 -22.20
C ILE A 81 -20.93 0.08 -21.54
N ASP A 82 -21.18 1.34 -21.16
CA ASP A 82 -22.45 1.77 -20.59
C ASP A 82 -23.63 1.67 -21.57
N MET A 83 -23.39 1.44 -22.87
CA MET A 83 -24.43 1.06 -23.82
C MET A 83 -25.24 -0.17 -23.40
N ILE A 84 -24.65 -1.07 -22.60
CA ILE A 84 -25.33 -2.29 -22.15
C ILE A 84 -26.47 -1.99 -21.17
N ARG A 85 -26.70 -0.73 -20.80
CA ARG A 85 -27.89 -0.31 -20.05
C ARG A 85 -29.15 -0.38 -20.90
N ASP A 86 -29.01 -0.32 -22.22
CA ASP A 86 -30.11 -0.60 -23.13
C ASP A 86 -30.42 -2.11 -23.12
N PRO A 87 -31.67 -2.53 -22.80
CA PRO A 87 -32.08 -3.93 -22.78
C PRO A 87 -31.82 -4.69 -24.08
N GLU A 88 -31.93 -4.03 -25.24
CA GLU A 88 -31.67 -4.67 -26.53
C GLU A 88 -30.18 -4.92 -26.73
N VAL A 89 -29.34 -3.97 -26.28
CA VAL A 89 -27.88 -4.07 -26.38
C VAL A 89 -27.32 -5.15 -25.46
N ILE A 90 -27.74 -5.23 -24.20
CA ILE A 90 -27.31 -6.31 -23.29
C ILE A 90 -27.76 -7.68 -23.81
N GLN A 91 -28.97 -7.80 -24.35
CA GLN A 91 -29.46 -9.06 -24.90
C GLN A 91 -28.63 -9.53 -26.09
N GLY A 92 -28.29 -8.60 -27.01
CA GLY A 92 -27.38 -8.89 -28.12
C GLY A 92 -25.98 -9.27 -27.66
N ALA A 93 -25.43 -8.53 -26.70
CA ALA A 93 -24.12 -8.80 -26.12
C ALA A 93 -24.04 -10.18 -25.43
N MET A 94 -25.09 -10.57 -24.69
CA MET A 94 -25.19 -11.90 -24.08
C MET A 94 -25.25 -13.01 -25.13
N THR A 95 -26.03 -12.84 -26.20
CA THR A 95 -26.08 -13.83 -27.28
C THR A 95 -24.72 -13.99 -27.96
N ALA A 96 -24.05 -12.89 -28.31
CA ALA A 96 -22.71 -12.93 -28.91
C ALA A 96 -21.70 -13.66 -27.99
N TYR A 97 -21.73 -13.36 -26.69
CA TYR A 97 -20.86 -14.03 -25.73
C TYR A 97 -21.18 -15.53 -25.63
N MET A 98 -22.45 -15.92 -25.52
CA MET A 98 -22.84 -17.33 -25.40
C MET A 98 -22.55 -18.15 -26.67
N THR A 99 -22.70 -17.54 -27.85
CA THR A 99 -22.51 -18.24 -29.13
C THR A 99 -21.05 -18.34 -29.55
N SER A 100 -20.29 -17.25 -29.49
CA SER A 100 -18.93 -17.20 -30.04
C SER A 100 -17.85 -16.73 -29.04
N ARG A 101 -18.22 -16.39 -27.79
CA ARG A 101 -17.32 -15.76 -26.82
C ARG A 101 -16.73 -14.45 -27.36
N GLU A 102 -17.59 -13.67 -27.99
CA GLU A 102 -17.26 -12.36 -28.55
C GLU A 102 -18.17 -11.28 -27.94
N GLY A 103 -17.92 -10.03 -28.33
CA GLY A 103 -18.75 -8.89 -27.98
C GLY A 103 -18.26 -8.13 -26.74
N PRO A 104 -19.00 -7.10 -26.31
CA PRO A 104 -18.53 -6.16 -25.29
C PRO A 104 -18.33 -6.81 -23.91
N LEU A 105 -18.94 -7.97 -23.65
CA LEU A 105 -18.76 -8.71 -22.39
C LEU A 105 -17.40 -9.40 -22.26
N THR A 106 -16.59 -9.43 -23.33
CA THR A 106 -15.19 -9.88 -23.27
C THR A 106 -14.21 -8.72 -23.16
N SER A 107 -14.69 -7.48 -23.10
CA SER A 107 -13.84 -6.29 -23.07
C SER A 107 -13.37 -5.98 -21.65
N GLY A 108 -12.15 -5.46 -21.54
CA GLY A 108 -11.55 -5.01 -20.28
C GLY A 108 -10.88 -3.65 -20.47
N PHE A 109 -9.84 -3.37 -19.68
CA PHE A 109 -9.01 -2.19 -19.90
C PHE A 109 -8.33 -2.26 -21.28
N HIS A 110 -8.39 -1.16 -22.03
CA HIS A 110 -7.85 -1.07 -23.39
C HIS A 110 -6.39 -0.61 -23.42
N SER A 111 -5.97 0.13 -22.40
CA SER A 111 -4.61 0.60 -22.26
C SER A 111 -4.22 0.66 -20.79
N ALA A 112 -2.95 0.38 -20.51
CA ALA A 112 -2.37 0.54 -19.19
C ALA A 112 -0.98 1.14 -19.32
N ALA A 113 -0.63 2.01 -18.38
CA ALA A 113 0.70 2.58 -18.23
C ALA A 113 1.12 2.47 -16.77
N THR A 114 2.37 2.05 -16.54
CA THR A 114 3.01 2.10 -15.24
C THR A 114 3.65 3.48 -15.08
N ILE A 115 3.28 4.21 -14.03
CA ILE A 115 3.72 5.60 -13.83
C ILE A 115 4.44 5.76 -12.47
N PRO A 116 5.48 6.60 -12.40
CA PRO A 116 6.08 7.02 -11.13
C PRO A 116 5.16 8.02 -10.41
N VAL A 117 5.49 8.38 -9.18
CA VAL A 117 4.87 9.54 -8.50
C VAL A 117 5.31 10.82 -9.21
N VAL A 118 4.46 11.37 -10.07
CA VAL A 118 4.80 12.49 -10.96
C VAL A 118 5.22 13.73 -10.18
N GLU A 119 4.61 13.96 -9.01
CA GLU A 119 4.95 15.03 -8.08
C GLU A 119 6.40 14.93 -7.59
N CYS A 120 7.00 13.74 -7.59
CA CYS A 120 8.39 13.54 -7.16
C CYS A 120 9.43 13.89 -8.23
N LEU A 121 8.98 14.18 -9.46
CA LEU A 121 9.80 14.84 -10.48
C LEU A 121 10.02 16.33 -10.15
N THR A 122 9.14 16.85 -9.28
CA THR A 122 9.10 18.10 -8.53
C THR A 122 10.05 18.28 -7.35
N GLU A 123 10.82 19.36 -7.17
CA GLU A 123 11.46 19.61 -5.85
C GLU A 123 10.43 19.79 -4.71
N PRO A 124 9.36 20.61 -4.86
CA PRO A 124 8.33 20.72 -3.82
C PRO A 124 7.59 19.41 -3.55
N GLY A 125 7.23 18.68 -4.61
CA GLY A 125 6.49 17.42 -4.47
C GLY A 125 7.36 16.28 -3.91
N ARG A 126 8.64 16.23 -4.26
CA ARG A 126 9.59 15.28 -3.67
C ARG A 126 9.78 15.53 -2.17
N SER A 127 9.88 16.79 -1.75
CA SER A 127 9.99 17.13 -0.33
C SER A 127 8.75 16.70 0.46
N GLU A 128 7.56 16.87 -0.11
CA GLU A 128 6.32 16.43 0.55
C GLU A 128 6.22 14.91 0.60
N LEU A 129 6.57 14.19 -0.48
CA LEU A 129 6.62 12.73 -0.46
C LEU A 129 7.54 12.23 0.66
N LEU A 130 8.79 12.73 0.70
CA LEU A 130 9.76 12.29 1.70
C LEU A 130 9.25 12.50 3.12
N LYS A 131 8.58 13.64 3.38
CA LYS A 131 7.95 13.91 4.67
C LYS A 131 6.85 12.90 5.01
N VAL A 132 5.98 12.55 4.05
CA VAL A 132 4.92 11.54 4.23
C VAL A 132 5.52 10.15 4.49
N LEU A 133 6.57 9.78 3.75
CA LEU A 133 7.28 8.51 3.97
C LEU A 133 7.98 8.48 5.32
N ASP A 134 8.59 9.59 5.73
CA ASP A 134 9.22 9.76 7.03
C ASP A 134 8.22 9.86 8.18
N GLU A 135 6.92 10.03 7.93
CA GLU A 135 5.88 10.05 8.97
C GLU A 135 5.19 8.69 9.11
N HIS A 136 4.97 7.99 7.98
CA HIS A 136 4.12 6.81 7.94
C HIS A 136 4.85 5.52 7.61
N LEU A 137 5.99 5.60 6.92
CA LEU A 137 6.74 4.43 6.47
C LEU A 137 7.91 4.09 7.40
N HIS A 138 7.71 4.29 8.69
CA HIS A 138 8.61 3.73 9.68
C HIS A 138 8.46 2.22 9.69
N ALA A 139 9.58 1.49 9.68
CA ALA A 139 9.63 0.19 10.31
C ALA A 139 8.94 0.37 11.65
N THR A 140 7.79 -0.27 11.84
CA THR A 140 7.04 -0.12 13.08
C THR A 140 8.06 -0.29 14.18
N SER A 141 8.16 0.65 15.12
CA SER A 141 9.02 0.48 16.31
C SER A 141 8.48 -0.66 17.20
N ASN A 142 7.72 -1.57 16.61
CA ASN A 142 7.14 -2.78 17.13
C ASN A 142 8.17 -3.90 16.94
N PRO A 143 8.98 -4.19 17.97
CA PRO A 143 9.89 -5.35 17.96
C PRO A 143 9.19 -6.70 17.74
N LYS A 144 7.85 -6.75 17.64
CA LYS A 144 7.06 -7.94 17.34
C LYS A 144 6.71 -8.12 15.86
N ALA A 145 7.08 -7.20 14.97
CA ALA A 145 6.80 -7.30 13.53
C ALA A 145 8.04 -7.06 12.62
N PRO A 146 9.18 -7.71 12.87
CA PRO A 146 10.40 -7.54 12.07
C PRO A 146 10.20 -7.90 10.59
N SER A 147 9.18 -8.69 10.27
CA SER A 147 8.80 -9.01 8.89
C SER A 147 8.38 -7.80 8.05
N GLN A 148 8.03 -6.67 8.66
CA GLN A 148 7.58 -5.46 7.94
C GLN A 148 8.75 -4.57 7.47
N GLU A 149 9.94 -4.73 8.02
CA GLU A 149 11.09 -3.87 7.71
C GLU A 149 11.49 -3.95 6.22
N LEU A 150 11.60 -5.17 5.68
CA LEU A 150 12.02 -5.39 4.29
C LEU A 150 10.97 -4.90 3.27
N PRO A 151 9.66 -5.20 3.40
CA PRO A 151 8.64 -4.63 2.54
C PRO A 151 8.63 -3.09 2.56
N TYR A 152 8.74 -2.47 3.74
CA TYR A 152 8.69 -1.01 3.85
C TYR A 152 9.94 -0.37 3.22
N ALA A 153 11.13 -0.92 3.46
CA ALA A 153 12.34 -0.47 2.77
C ALA A 153 12.20 -0.57 1.24
N SER A 154 11.55 -1.63 0.74
CA SER A 154 11.31 -1.82 -0.70
C SER A 154 10.32 -0.78 -1.25
N ILE A 155 9.21 -0.55 -0.55
CA ILE A 155 8.21 0.48 -0.91
C ILE A 155 8.86 1.86 -0.96
N ARG A 156 9.65 2.23 0.06
CA ARG A 156 10.38 3.51 0.12
C ARG A 156 11.31 3.66 -1.08
N SER A 157 12.08 2.62 -1.38
CA SER A 157 13.02 2.63 -2.51
C SER A 157 12.33 2.84 -3.86
N ILE A 158 11.14 2.27 -4.07
CA ILE A 158 10.37 2.45 -5.30
C ILE A 158 9.82 3.87 -5.37
N LEU A 159 9.22 4.38 -4.29
CA LEU A 159 8.59 5.70 -4.27
C LEU A 159 9.60 6.85 -4.39
N GLU A 160 10.81 6.69 -3.86
CA GLU A 160 11.87 7.70 -3.95
C GLU A 160 12.57 7.74 -5.32
N ASN A 161 12.48 6.66 -6.10
CA ASN A 161 13.14 6.57 -7.40
C ASN A 161 12.18 6.99 -8.52
N PRO A 162 12.36 8.17 -9.14
CA PRO A 162 11.48 8.63 -10.22
C PRO A 162 11.54 7.77 -11.49
N ALA A 163 12.51 6.85 -11.60
CA ALA A 163 12.59 5.89 -12.70
C ALA A 163 11.80 4.59 -12.44
N GLU A 164 11.31 4.38 -11.22
CA GLU A 164 10.49 3.21 -10.86
C GLU A 164 9.00 3.54 -10.93
N ALA A 165 8.19 2.54 -11.24
CA ALA A 165 6.74 2.71 -11.27
C ALA A 165 6.13 2.44 -9.89
N SER A 166 5.26 3.33 -9.44
CA SER A 166 4.53 3.21 -8.17
C SER A 166 3.02 3.08 -8.35
N ALA A 167 2.50 3.38 -9.53
CA ALA A 167 1.09 3.25 -9.84
C ALA A 167 0.86 2.68 -11.25
N VAL A 168 -0.34 2.15 -11.46
CA VAL A 168 -0.83 1.73 -12.78
C VAL A 168 -2.01 2.61 -13.14
N MET A 169 -1.89 3.34 -14.24
CA MET A 169 -3.01 4.02 -14.88
C MET A 169 -3.61 3.07 -15.90
N ALA A 170 -4.84 2.63 -15.68
CA ALA A 170 -5.59 1.82 -16.63
C ALA A 170 -6.74 2.64 -17.22
N MET A 171 -6.94 2.52 -18.54
CA MET A 171 -8.00 3.18 -19.27
C MET A 171 -8.93 2.13 -19.88
N GLY A 172 -10.23 2.29 -19.65
CA GLY A 172 -11.26 1.51 -20.32
C GLY A 172 -12.36 2.44 -20.82
N ALA A 173 -13.00 2.05 -21.92
CA ALA A 173 -14.20 2.72 -22.42
C ALA A 173 -15.40 2.34 -21.56
N THR A 174 -15.39 2.74 -20.29
CA THR A 174 -16.42 2.45 -19.30
C THR A 174 -16.85 3.69 -18.56
N GLN A 175 -18.14 3.78 -18.27
CA GLN A 175 -18.67 4.78 -17.35
C GLN A 175 -18.90 4.11 -15.99
N PHE A 176 -18.21 4.60 -14.98
CA PHE A 176 -18.58 4.32 -13.60
C PHE A 176 -19.72 5.24 -13.18
N HIS A 177 -20.86 4.67 -12.76
CA HIS A 177 -21.97 5.44 -12.23
C HIS A 177 -21.87 5.47 -10.71
N PHE A 178 -21.28 6.54 -10.17
CA PHE A 178 -21.22 6.78 -8.73
C PHE A 178 -22.22 7.87 -8.36
N ASP A 179 -23.52 7.56 -8.46
CA ASP A 179 -24.53 8.47 -7.93
C ASP A 179 -24.74 8.19 -6.42
N LYS A 180 -24.73 9.28 -5.65
CA LYS A 180 -24.87 9.23 -4.18
C LYS A 180 -26.25 8.75 -3.74
N GLU A 181 -27.29 8.89 -4.55
CA GLU A 181 -28.61 8.41 -4.18
C GLU A 181 -28.74 6.89 -4.33
N THR A 182 -28.08 6.31 -5.34
CA THR A 182 -28.15 4.88 -5.69
C THR A 182 -27.03 4.02 -5.11
N HIS A 183 -25.92 4.62 -4.67
CA HIS A 183 -24.73 3.90 -4.16
C HIS A 183 -24.26 4.39 -2.79
N LYS A 184 -25.19 4.78 -1.91
CA LYS A 184 -24.92 5.26 -0.53
C LYS A 184 -23.96 4.34 0.23
N ASP A 185 -24.10 3.03 0.03
CA ASP A 185 -23.37 2.01 0.78
C ASP A 185 -21.96 1.72 0.23
N ILE A 186 -21.63 2.16 -1.00
CA ILE A 186 -20.36 1.80 -1.66
C ILE A 186 -19.17 2.63 -1.15
N PHE A 187 -19.41 3.84 -0.65
CA PHE A 187 -18.38 4.72 -0.07
C PHE A 187 -18.65 5.06 1.40
N SER A 188 -19.46 4.25 2.08
CA SER A 188 -19.82 4.39 3.51
C SER A 188 -18.65 4.02 4.44
N ILE A 189 -17.46 4.60 4.21
CA ILE A 189 -16.41 4.67 5.23
C ILE A 189 -16.68 5.83 6.21
N LEU A 190 -17.60 6.74 5.85
CA LEU A 190 -17.89 7.95 6.62
C LEU A 190 -19.29 7.99 7.25
N ASP A 191 -20.16 7.00 7.01
CA ASP A 191 -21.39 6.85 7.77
C ASP A 191 -21.16 5.78 8.86
N PRO A 192 -21.13 6.17 10.16
CA PRO A 192 -20.97 5.24 11.29
C PRO A 192 -22.16 4.30 11.49
#